data_AF-A0A7C2AXX6-F1
#
_entry.id   AF-A0A7C2AXX6-F1
#
_cell.length_a   1.000
_cell.length_b   1.000
_cell.length_c   1.000
_cell.angle_alpha   90.00
_cell.angle_beta   90.00
_cell.angle_gamma   90.00
#
_symmetry.space_group_name_H-M   'P 1'
#
loop_
_entity.id
_entity.type
_entity.pdbx_description
1 polymer ?
#
loop_
_entity_poly.entity_id
_entity_poly.type
_entity_poly.pdbx_seq_one_letter_code
_entity_poly.pdbx_strand_id
1 'polypeptide(L)'
;MNPNPPIDNALRVALVTGSTSGIGAAIARTLSRAGYAVVLHSRNSADTGRAMAAEMKQAIYVQADLAVEADRVRLVKEAIAAWGQLDVLVNNAGISRVIPHSDLASATSAVSLGPDIRVNAVAPGLVDTPLTAEWTAAQKLWRDRAPMRRAASPDDIAKAAAAAAVSTQFKKPRHGGRLH
;
A
#
# COMPACT_ATOMS: atom_id res chain seq x y z
N MET A 1 -17.73 24.59 -4.90
CA MET A 1 -17.11 24.39 -3.57
C MET A 1 -16.28 23.13 -3.68
N ASN A 2 -14.94 23.22 -3.67
CA ASN A 2 -14.08 22.04 -3.79
C ASN A 2 -14.20 21.19 -2.52
N PRO A 3 -14.59 19.91 -2.59
CA PRO A 3 -14.86 19.10 -1.40
C PRO A 3 -13.58 18.63 -0.69
N ASN A 4 -12.40 18.94 -1.22
CA ASN A 4 -11.12 18.54 -0.62
C ASN A 4 -10.35 19.77 -0.13
N PRO A 5 -10.07 19.87 1.19
CA PRO A 5 -9.17 20.91 1.71
C PRO A 5 -7.76 20.76 1.11
N PRO A 6 -6.95 21.84 1.07
CA PRO A 6 -5.57 21.77 0.58
C PRO A 6 -4.78 20.78 1.41
N ILE A 7 -4.07 19.86 0.73
CA ILE A 7 -3.17 18.91 1.37
C ILE A 7 -2.03 19.74 1.99
N ASP A 8 -1.84 19.65 3.31
CA ASP A 8 -0.70 20.28 3.99
C ASP A 8 0.60 19.81 3.31
N ASN A 9 1.45 20.76 2.91
CA ASN A 9 2.52 20.61 1.91
C ASN A 9 3.75 19.84 2.43
N ALA A 10 3.58 19.01 3.47
CA ALA A 10 4.61 18.17 4.05
C ALA A 10 4.69 16.84 3.28
N LEU A 11 5.90 16.48 2.82
CA LEU A 11 6.18 15.21 2.15
C LEU A 11 5.66 14.05 3.02
N ARG A 12 4.86 13.16 2.42
CA ARG A 12 4.30 11.97 3.07
C ARG A 12 5.02 10.72 2.56
N VAL A 13 5.25 9.75 3.44
CA VAL A 13 5.99 8.52 3.11
C VAL A 13 5.06 7.32 3.14
N ALA A 14 5.04 6.54 2.06
CA ALA A 14 4.22 5.35 1.91
C ALA A 14 5.07 4.10 1.64
N LEU A 15 4.89 3.05 2.44
CA LEU A 15 5.46 1.72 2.18
C LEU A 15 4.42 0.85 1.47
N VAL A 16 4.77 0.36 0.28
CA VAL A 16 3.92 -0.56 -0.50
C VAL A 16 4.60 -1.92 -0.59
N THR A 17 3.99 -2.93 0.03
CA THR A 17 4.48 -4.32 -0.04
C THR A 17 3.96 -5.01 -1.30
N GLY A 18 4.76 -5.91 -1.89
CA GLY A 18 4.40 -6.56 -3.16
C GLY A 18 4.22 -5.57 -4.32
N SER A 19 5.04 -4.53 -4.35
CA SER A 19 4.88 -3.34 -5.21
C SER A 19 5.51 -3.47 -6.60
N THR A 20 6.12 -4.60 -6.92
CA THR A 20 6.85 -4.80 -8.18
C THR A 20 5.96 -5.29 -9.33
N SER A 21 4.69 -5.61 -9.07
CA SER A 21 3.73 -6.02 -10.10
C SER A 21 2.27 -5.76 -9.69
N GLY A 22 1.36 -5.91 -10.66
CA GLY A 22 -0.09 -5.90 -10.44
C GLY A 22 -0.60 -4.67 -9.68
N ILE A 23 -1.46 -4.92 -8.68
CA ILE A 23 -2.11 -3.89 -7.86
C ILE A 23 -1.08 -3.06 -7.09
N GLY A 24 -0.06 -3.69 -6.50
CA GLY A 24 0.97 -3.00 -5.73
C GLY A 24 1.74 -1.99 -6.55
N ALA A 25 2.11 -2.38 -7.79
CA ALA A 25 2.78 -1.47 -8.71
C ALA A 25 1.90 -0.27 -9.09
N ALA A 26 0.61 -0.52 -9.37
CA ALA A 26 -0.35 0.54 -9.69
C ALA A 26 -0.54 1.51 -8.51
N ILE A 27 -0.65 0.99 -7.28
CA ILE A 27 -0.73 1.80 -6.05
C ILE A 27 0.53 2.65 -5.88
N ALA A 28 1.71 2.04 -5.97
CA ALA A 28 2.98 2.75 -5.79
C ALA A 28 3.16 3.89 -6.80
N ARG A 29 2.85 3.65 -8.09
CA ARG A 29 2.88 4.69 -9.13
C ARG A 29 1.87 5.80 -8.85
N THR A 30 0.68 5.45 -8.38
CA THR A 30 -0.37 6.44 -8.07
C THR A 30 0.02 7.32 -6.89
N LEU A 31 0.56 6.73 -5.81
CA LEU A 31 1.06 7.48 -4.65
C LEU A 31 2.23 8.39 -5.01
N SER A 32 3.17 7.90 -5.82
CA SER A 32 4.29 8.72 -6.31
C SER A 32 3.79 9.93 -7.12
N ARG A 33 2.82 9.73 -8.04
CA ARG A 33 2.19 10.83 -8.80
C ARG A 33 1.41 11.80 -7.91
N ALA A 34 0.89 11.34 -6.78
CA ALA A 34 0.22 12.16 -5.77
C ALA A 34 1.20 12.92 -4.85
N GLY A 35 2.52 12.80 -5.05
CA GLY A 35 3.54 13.53 -4.30
C GLY A 35 4.05 12.83 -3.04
N TYR A 36 3.75 11.55 -2.85
CA TYR A 36 4.33 10.76 -1.75
C TYR A 36 5.76 10.33 -2.09
N ALA A 37 6.61 10.27 -1.08
CA ALA A 37 7.80 9.43 -1.10
C ALA A 37 7.38 7.96 -0.95
N VAL A 38 7.89 7.06 -1.78
CA VAL A 38 7.42 5.68 -1.85
C VAL A 38 8.55 4.69 -1.53
N VAL A 39 8.32 3.82 -0.56
CA VAL A 39 9.15 2.64 -0.30
C VAL A 39 8.52 1.46 -1.03
N LEU A 40 9.20 0.98 -2.07
CA LEU A 40 8.83 -0.20 -2.81
C LEU A 40 9.39 -1.43 -2.10
N HIS A 41 8.55 -2.43 -1.87
CA HIS A 41 8.95 -3.72 -1.33
C HIS A 41 8.54 -4.89 -2.22
N SER A 42 9.40 -5.91 -2.28
CA SER A 42 9.07 -7.26 -2.74
C SER A 42 9.97 -8.30 -2.05
N ARG A 43 9.58 -9.58 -2.11
CA ARG A 43 10.40 -10.68 -1.59
C ARG A 43 11.56 -11.03 -2.53
N ASN A 44 11.30 -11.06 -3.84
CA ASN A 44 12.11 -11.77 -4.83
C ASN A 44 12.24 -11.04 -6.18
N SER A 45 11.91 -9.75 -6.26
CA SER A 45 11.95 -8.96 -7.52
C SER A 45 12.85 -7.73 -7.40
N ALA A 46 14.10 -7.94 -7.01
CA ALA A 46 15.01 -6.86 -6.64
C ALA A 46 15.34 -5.90 -7.79
N ASP A 47 15.64 -6.42 -8.98
CA ASP A 47 15.99 -5.60 -10.14
C ASP A 47 14.79 -4.79 -10.62
N THR A 48 13.62 -5.42 -10.74
CA THR A 48 12.36 -4.74 -11.08
C THR A 48 12.05 -3.64 -10.08
N GLY A 49 12.19 -3.91 -8.79
CA GLY A 49 11.94 -2.92 -7.74
C GLY A 49 12.89 -1.74 -7.79
N ARG A 50 14.19 -1.97 -8.00
CA ARG A 50 15.18 -0.90 -8.16
C ARG A 50 14.94 -0.07 -9.41
N ALA A 51 14.66 -0.70 -10.55
CA ALA A 51 14.34 0.00 -11.79
C ALA A 51 13.10 0.90 -11.62
N MET A 52 12.06 0.36 -10.99
CA MET A 52 10.83 1.12 -10.71
C MET A 52 11.05 2.27 -9.73
N ALA A 53 11.92 2.11 -8.73
CA ALA A 53 12.29 3.21 -7.83
C ALA A 53 12.99 4.35 -8.58
N ALA A 54 13.88 4.02 -9.52
CA ALA A 54 14.64 5.00 -10.30
C ALA A 54 13.74 5.83 -11.25
N GLU A 55 12.57 5.32 -11.64
CA GLU A 55 11.57 6.05 -12.44
C GLU A 55 10.76 7.06 -11.64
N MET A 56 10.80 6.99 -10.29
CA MET A 56 9.97 7.81 -9.42
C MET A 56 10.75 8.98 -8.83
N LYS A 57 10.09 10.13 -8.65
CA LYS A 57 10.73 11.35 -8.12
C LYS A 57 11.38 11.13 -6.75
N GLN A 58 10.71 10.38 -5.87
CA GLN A 58 11.13 10.13 -4.50
C GLN A 58 10.74 8.70 -4.12
N ALA A 59 11.61 7.74 -4.43
CA ALA A 59 11.38 6.35 -4.05
C ALA A 59 12.66 5.60 -3.71
N ILE A 60 12.53 4.59 -2.85
CA ILE A 60 13.57 3.59 -2.61
C ILE A 60 12.98 2.20 -2.77
N TYR A 61 13.83 1.22 -3.01
CA TYR A 61 13.45 -0.19 -2.99
C TYR A 61 14.13 -0.92 -1.84
N VAL A 62 13.34 -1.73 -1.12
CA VAL A 62 13.82 -2.58 -0.04
C VAL A 62 13.33 -4.01 -0.29
N GLN A 63 14.26 -4.92 -0.55
CA GLN A 63 13.96 -6.35 -0.58
C GLN A 63 13.82 -6.87 0.84
N ALA A 64 12.77 -7.63 1.14
CA ALA A 64 12.62 -8.30 2.44
C ALA A 64 11.68 -9.51 2.32
N ASP A 65 11.95 -10.59 3.05
CA ASP A 65 10.95 -11.63 3.28
C ASP A 65 10.11 -11.31 4.53
N LEU A 66 8.84 -10.97 4.32
CA LEU A 66 7.91 -10.67 5.41
C LEU A 66 7.61 -11.87 6.31
N ALA A 67 7.98 -13.10 5.92
CA ALA A 67 7.93 -14.26 6.81
C ALA A 67 9.00 -14.21 7.91
N VAL A 68 10.11 -13.51 7.68
CA VAL A 68 11.25 -13.40 8.59
C VAL A 68 11.13 -12.11 9.41
N GLU A 69 11.14 -12.22 10.74
CA GLU A 69 10.96 -11.08 11.63
C GLU A 69 12.04 -10.01 11.48
N ALA A 70 13.31 -10.42 11.41
CA ALA A 70 14.43 -9.51 11.22
C ALA A 70 14.28 -8.68 9.93
N ASP A 71 13.76 -9.28 8.86
CA ASP A 71 13.52 -8.61 7.59
C ASP A 71 12.35 -7.61 7.66
N ARG A 72 11.27 -7.92 8.40
CA ARG A 72 10.19 -6.95 8.66
C ARG A 72 10.71 -5.74 9.43
N VAL A 73 11.50 -5.97 10.47
CA VAL A 73 12.10 -4.90 11.29
C VAL A 73 13.02 -4.03 10.44
N ARG A 74 13.88 -4.65 9.61
CA ARG A 74 14.78 -3.93 8.71
C ARG A 74 14.01 -3.10 7.69
N LEU A 75 12.96 -3.65 7.08
CA LEU A 75 12.11 -2.95 6.12
C LEU A 75 11.53 -1.65 6.69
N VAL A 76 10.97 -1.71 7.89
CA VAL A 76 10.41 -0.52 8.56
C VAL A 76 11.51 0.47 8.93
N LYS A 77 12.66 0.00 9.42
CA LYS A 77 13.81 0.87 9.74
C LYS A 77 14.34 1.61 8.52
N GLU A 78 14.50 0.94 7.39
CA GLU A 78 14.96 1.56 6.14
C GLU A 78 13.93 2.57 5.61
N ALA A 79 12.63 2.25 5.71
CA ALA A 79 11.55 3.18 5.34
C ALA A 79 11.60 4.48 6.16
N ILE A 80 11.76 4.35 7.49
CA ILE A 80 11.88 5.51 8.39
C ILE A 80 13.20 6.24 8.15
N ALA A 81 14.31 5.54 7.96
CA ALA A 81 15.64 6.16 7.79
C ALA A 81 15.73 7.05 6.55
N ALA A 82 15.00 6.72 5.49
CA ALA A 82 15.05 7.47 4.23
C ALA A 82 14.46 8.89 4.33
N TRP A 83 13.45 9.11 5.18
CA TRP A 83 12.73 10.39 5.27
C TRP A 83 12.33 10.82 6.69
N GLY A 84 12.77 10.09 7.72
CA GLY A 84 12.46 10.35 9.13
C GLY A 84 11.04 9.97 9.56
N GLN A 85 10.19 9.46 8.66
CA GLN A 85 8.80 9.13 8.95
C GLN A 85 8.24 8.02 8.04
N LEU A 86 7.13 7.41 8.46
CA LEU A 86 6.31 6.51 7.68
C LEU A 86 4.83 6.81 7.97
N ASP A 87 4.08 7.30 6.98
CA ASP A 87 2.70 7.79 7.19
C ASP A 87 1.62 6.80 6.73
N VAL A 88 1.96 5.94 5.78
CA VAL A 88 1.04 5.03 5.09
C VAL A 88 1.72 3.68 4.89
N LEU A 89 1.03 2.60 5.28
CA LEU A 89 1.42 1.23 4.96
C LEU A 89 0.34 0.60 4.08
N VAL A 90 0.76 0.06 2.93
CA VAL A 90 -0.08 -0.73 2.03
C VAL A 90 0.36 -2.19 2.09
N ASN A 91 -0.46 -3.00 2.77
CA ASN A 91 -0.30 -4.45 2.88
C ASN A 91 -0.83 -5.14 1.62
N ASN A 92 -0.03 -5.13 0.56
CA ASN A 92 -0.38 -5.68 -0.76
C ASN A 92 0.48 -6.90 -1.16
N ALA A 93 1.58 -7.21 -0.45
CA ALA A 93 2.30 -8.47 -0.69
C ALA A 93 1.33 -9.64 -0.51
N GLY A 94 1.14 -10.43 -1.58
CA GLY A 94 0.14 -11.49 -1.63
C GLY A 94 0.26 -12.46 -0.46
N ILE A 95 -0.67 -12.36 0.49
CA ILE A 95 -0.88 -13.36 1.53
C ILE A 95 -2.37 -13.66 1.53
N SER A 96 -2.83 -14.43 0.55
CA SER A 96 -3.93 -15.36 0.80
C SER A 96 -3.40 -16.45 1.73
N ARG A 97 -3.35 -16.17 3.04
CA ARG A 97 -3.46 -17.26 4.01
C ARG A 97 -4.94 -17.59 4.08
N VAL A 98 -5.29 -18.85 3.87
CA VAL A 98 -6.60 -19.36 4.26
C VAL A 98 -6.57 -19.35 5.79
N ILE A 99 -7.11 -18.29 6.37
CA ILE A 99 -7.30 -18.18 7.81
C ILE A 99 -8.69 -18.76 8.10
N PRO A 100 -8.84 -19.76 8.99
CA PRO A 100 -10.14 -20.24 9.41
C PRO A 100 -11.00 -19.06 9.87
N HIS A 101 -12.31 -19.07 9.56
CA HIS A 101 -13.22 -17.98 9.95
C HIS A 101 -13.19 -17.65 11.47
N SER A 102 -12.70 -18.57 12.28
CA SER A 102 -12.54 -18.43 13.73
C SER A 102 -11.31 -17.63 14.17
N ASP A 103 -10.38 -17.25 13.30
CA ASP A 103 -9.09 -16.65 13.70
C ASP A 103 -8.70 -15.40 12.90
N LEU A 104 -9.64 -14.47 12.74
CA LEU A 104 -9.39 -13.14 12.15
C LEU A 104 -8.32 -12.33 12.92
N ALA A 105 -8.11 -12.61 14.20
CA ALA A 105 -7.12 -11.92 15.04
C ALA A 105 -5.68 -12.14 14.53
N SER A 106 -5.35 -13.32 14.01
CA SER A 106 -4.04 -13.62 13.43
C SER A 106 -3.68 -12.78 12.19
N ALA A 107 -4.66 -12.17 11.51
CA ALA A 107 -4.44 -11.23 10.41
C ALA A 107 -3.97 -9.83 10.89
N THR A 108 -3.90 -9.61 12.20
CA THR A 108 -3.86 -8.26 12.82
C THR A 108 -2.48 -7.92 13.40
N SER A 109 -1.39 -8.20 12.68
CA SER A 109 -0.05 -7.71 13.11
C SER A 109 0.09 -6.18 12.99
N ALA A 110 -0.88 -5.48 12.39
CA ALA A 110 -0.83 -4.05 12.12
C ALA A 110 -1.19 -3.15 13.33
N VAL A 111 -1.76 -3.72 14.41
CA VAL A 111 -2.17 -2.96 15.60
C VAL A 111 -0.99 -2.56 16.50
N SER A 112 0.18 -3.21 16.39
CA SER A 112 1.35 -2.93 17.23
C SER A 112 2.17 -1.70 16.81
N LEU A 113 1.81 -1.02 15.73
CA LEU A 113 2.53 0.13 15.17
C LEU A 113 1.86 1.50 15.45
N GLY A 114 0.77 1.51 16.23
CA GLY A 114 0.12 2.75 16.68
C GLY A 114 0.91 3.44 17.81
N PRO A 115 0.80 4.78 17.95
CA PRO A 115 -0.14 5.70 17.27
C PRO A 115 0.40 6.38 16.00
N ASP A 116 1.66 6.15 15.61
CA ASP A 116 2.31 6.93 14.53
C ASP A 116 2.01 6.42 13.12
N ILE A 117 1.56 5.16 12.96
CA ILE A 117 1.32 4.53 11.67
C ILE A 117 -0.18 4.27 11.47
N ARG A 118 -0.73 4.79 10.36
CA ARG A 118 -2.13 4.57 9.97
C ARG A 118 -2.28 3.29 9.15
N VAL A 119 -3.32 2.52 9.46
CA VAL A 119 -3.63 1.26 8.77
C VAL A 119 -4.99 1.39 8.09
N ASN A 120 -5.02 1.17 6.78
CA ASN A 120 -6.24 1.10 5.97
C ASN A 120 -6.28 -0.27 5.27
N ALA A 121 -7.45 -0.91 5.21
CA ALA A 121 -7.67 -2.13 4.43
C ALA A 121 -8.52 -1.80 3.19
N VAL A 122 -8.06 -2.23 2.01
CA VAL A 122 -8.83 -2.17 0.76
C VAL A 122 -9.09 -3.60 0.32
N ALA A 123 -10.34 -4.04 0.35
CA ALA A 123 -10.76 -5.39 -0.01
C ALA A 123 -11.53 -5.36 -1.35
N PRO A 124 -10.85 -5.50 -2.49
CA PRO A 124 -11.53 -5.51 -3.78
C PRO A 124 -12.27 -6.82 -4.04
N GLY A 125 -13.30 -6.75 -4.89
CA GLY A 125 -13.86 -7.94 -5.55
C GLY A 125 -12.90 -8.48 -6.62
N LEU A 126 -13.42 -9.04 -7.72
CA LEU A 126 -12.56 -9.50 -8.81
C LEU A 126 -11.75 -8.34 -9.44
N VAL A 127 -10.42 -8.46 -9.47
CA VAL A 127 -9.49 -7.51 -10.11
C VAL A 127 -8.77 -8.20 -11.25
N ASP A 128 -8.67 -7.54 -12.40
CA ASP A 128 -7.97 -8.06 -13.57
C ASP A 128 -6.44 -7.99 -13.38
N THR A 129 -5.83 -9.13 -13.06
CA THR A 129 -4.39 -9.29 -12.84
C THR A 129 -3.91 -10.63 -13.40
N PRO A 130 -2.59 -10.84 -13.58
CA PRO A 130 -2.06 -12.16 -13.97
C PRO A 130 -2.50 -13.31 -13.04
N LEU A 131 -2.74 -13.03 -11.75
CA LEU A 131 -3.19 -14.03 -10.77
C LEU A 131 -4.60 -14.56 -11.06
N THR A 132 -5.46 -13.74 -11.66
CA THR A 132 -6.87 -14.04 -11.92
C THR A 132 -7.16 -14.30 -13.40
N ALA A 133 -6.11 -14.37 -14.24
CA ALA A 133 -6.24 -14.51 -15.68
C ALA A 133 -7.05 -15.76 -16.06
N GLU A 134 -6.79 -16.88 -15.38
CA GLU A 134 -7.45 -18.17 -15.64
C GLU A 134 -8.79 -18.35 -14.90
N TRP A 135 -9.24 -17.35 -14.14
CA TRP A 135 -10.47 -17.45 -13.34
C TRP A 135 -11.71 -17.17 -14.19
N THR A 136 -11.86 -17.88 -15.31
CA THR A 136 -12.85 -17.62 -16.36
C THR A 136 -14.29 -17.66 -15.85
N ALA A 137 -14.61 -18.57 -14.92
CA ALA A 137 -15.92 -18.63 -14.27
C ALA A 137 -16.22 -17.39 -13.41
N ALA A 138 -15.23 -16.92 -12.64
CA ALA A 138 -15.36 -15.71 -11.83
C ALA A 138 -15.49 -14.46 -12.72
N GLN A 139 -14.71 -14.38 -13.81
CA GLN A 139 -14.81 -13.31 -14.79
C GLN A 139 -16.18 -13.27 -15.47
N LYS A 140 -16.73 -14.43 -15.84
CA LYS A 140 -18.09 -14.53 -16.39
C LYS A 140 -19.13 -14.09 -15.36
N LEU A 141 -19.02 -14.55 -14.12
CA LEU A 141 -19.91 -14.16 -13.03
C LEU A 141 -19.91 -12.64 -12.80
N TRP A 142 -18.74 -12.00 -12.78
CA TRP A 142 -18.62 -10.55 -12.61
C TRP A 142 -19.18 -9.77 -13.81
N ARG A 143 -18.99 -10.26 -15.04
CA ARG A 143 -19.63 -9.66 -16.23
C ARG A 143 -21.16 -9.73 -16.15
N ASP A 144 -21.69 -10.85 -15.69
CA ASP A 144 -23.13 -11.12 -15.71
C ASP A 144 -23.86 -10.50 -14.50
N ARG A 145 -23.20 -10.41 -13.33
CA ARG A 145 -23.87 -10.15 -12.04
C ARG A 145 -23.36 -8.94 -11.27
N ALA A 146 -22.12 -8.51 -11.48
CA ALA A 146 -21.62 -7.34 -10.74
C ALA A 146 -22.25 -6.05 -11.28
N PRO A 147 -22.56 -5.06 -10.42
CA PRO A 147 -23.15 -3.79 -10.86
C PRO A 147 -22.35 -3.08 -11.97
N MET A 148 -21.02 -3.17 -11.93
CA MET A 148 -20.13 -2.59 -12.94
C MET A 148 -19.94 -3.45 -14.19
N ARG A 149 -20.46 -4.70 -14.20
CA ARG A 149 -20.36 -5.68 -15.32
C ARG A 149 -18.96 -5.93 -15.86
N ARG A 150 -17.94 -5.66 -15.06
CA ARG A 150 -16.53 -5.94 -15.36
C ARG A 150 -15.76 -6.16 -14.07
N ALA A 151 -14.60 -6.82 -14.17
CA ALA A 151 -13.61 -6.81 -13.12
C ALA A 151 -13.08 -5.38 -12.91
N ALA A 152 -12.68 -5.06 -11.69
CA ALA A 152 -11.92 -3.84 -11.42
C ALA A 152 -10.55 -3.94 -12.09
N SER A 153 -10.01 -2.83 -12.58
CA SER A 153 -8.60 -2.80 -13.00
C SER A 153 -7.69 -2.57 -11.78
N PRO A 154 -6.38 -2.88 -11.88
CA PRO A 154 -5.41 -2.48 -10.86
C PRO A 154 -5.44 -0.97 -10.57
N ASP A 155 -5.69 -0.15 -11.59
CA ASP A 155 -5.82 1.30 -11.47
C ASP A 155 -7.08 1.73 -10.69
N ASP A 156 -8.19 1.00 -10.82
CA ASP A 156 -9.41 1.25 -10.02
C ASP A 156 -9.09 1.05 -8.53
N ILE A 157 -8.32 0.01 -8.20
CA ILE A 157 -7.90 -0.26 -6.81
C ILE A 157 -6.90 0.78 -6.33
N ALA A 158 -5.95 1.18 -7.18
CA ALA A 158 -4.97 2.21 -6.85
C ALA A 158 -5.62 3.55 -6.52
N LYS A 159 -6.64 3.95 -7.27
CA LYS A 159 -7.43 5.16 -7.00
C LYS A 159 -8.17 5.06 -5.65
N ALA A 160 -8.77 3.92 -5.34
CA ALA A 160 -9.44 3.71 -4.07
C ALA A 160 -8.45 3.74 -2.88
N ALA A 161 -7.29 3.09 -3.01
CA ALA A 161 -6.24 3.10 -1.99
C ALA A 161 -5.65 4.50 -1.77
N ALA A 162 -5.39 5.24 -2.85
CA ALA A 162 -4.94 6.62 -2.77
C ALA A 162 -6.00 7.53 -2.13
N ALA A 163 -7.27 7.38 -2.50
CA ALA A 163 -8.37 8.11 -1.87
C ALA A 163 -8.45 7.82 -0.37
N ALA A 164 -8.35 6.55 0.05
CA ALA A 164 -8.35 6.16 1.46
C ALA A 164 -7.13 6.71 2.23
N ALA A 165 -5.96 6.80 1.58
CA ALA A 165 -4.77 7.40 2.17
C ALA A 165 -4.89 8.94 2.34
N VAL A 166 -5.63 9.58 1.43
CA VAL A 166 -5.89 11.04 1.44
C VAL A 166 -7.06 11.41 2.35
N SER A 167 -8.10 10.58 2.50
CA SER A 167 -9.32 10.91 3.24
C SER A 167 -9.21 10.69 4.76
N THR A 168 -8.25 9.88 5.23
CA THR A 168 -8.04 9.64 6.68
C THR A 168 -7.06 10.62 7.32
N GLN A 169 -7.16 11.91 6.96
CA GLN A 169 -6.34 12.98 7.54
C GLN A 169 -6.82 13.35 8.95
N PHE A 170 -6.00 13.09 9.96
CA PHE A 170 -6.05 13.82 11.22
C PHE A 170 -4.84 14.73 11.34
N LYS A 171 -5.05 15.91 11.94
CA LYS A 171 -4.02 16.91 12.21
C LYS A 171 -2.94 16.27 13.10
N LYS A 172 -1.72 16.11 12.59
CA LYS A 172 -0.58 15.63 13.40
C LYS A 172 -0.47 16.55 14.62
N PRO A 173 -0.43 16.05 15.87
CA PRO A 173 -0.21 16.92 17.01
C PRO A 173 1.14 17.60 16.81
N ARG A 174 1.11 18.94 16.70
CA ARG A 174 2.33 19.74 16.61
C ARG A 174 3.12 19.42 17.88
N HIS A 175 4.21 18.68 17.76
CA HIS A 175 5.18 18.55 18.86
C HIS A 175 5.92 19.90 18.91
N GLY A 176 5.26 20.88 19.54
CA GLY A 176 5.84 22.15 19.91
C GLY A 176 6.53 21.97 21.25
N GLY A 177 7.83 22.23 21.28
CA GLY A 177 8.58 22.30 22.53
C GLY A 177 10.07 22.18 22.30
N ARG A 178 10.73 23.32 22.08
CA ARG A 178 12.18 23.44 22.25
C ARG A 178 12.53 23.00 23.68
N LEU A 179 13.47 22.08 23.81
CA LEU A 179 14.19 21.92 25.06
C LEU A 179 15.20 23.08 25.12
N HIS A 180 14.94 24.03 26.01
CA HIS A 180 15.94 24.94 26.55
C HIS A 180 16.61 24.28 27.75
#